data_AF-A0A6I4Z1V2-F1
#
_entry.id   AF-A0A6I4Z1V2-F1
#
_cell.length_a   1.000
_cell.length_b   1.000
_cell.length_c   1.000
_cell.angle_alpha   90.00
_cell.angle_beta   90.00
_cell.angle_gamma   90.00
#
_symmetry.space_group_name_H-M   'P 1'
#
loop_
_entity.id
_entity.type
_entity.pdbx_description
1 polymer ?
#
loop_
_entity_poly.entity_id
_entity_poly.type
_entity_poly.pdbx_seq_one_letter_code
_entity_poly.pdbx_strand_id
1 'polypeptide(L)' 'MARGLFVEPFFGGSHRAFAEGLVAHGGHELELLTLPGREWR' A
#
# COMPACT_ATOMS: atom_id res chain seq x y z
N MET A 1 -15.71 -11.37 -2.62
CA MET A 1 -14.49 -10.78 -2.04
C MET A 1 -13.53 -10.49 -3.18
N ALA A 2 -13.17 -9.23 -3.41
CA ALA A 2 -12.17 -8.88 -4.44
C ALA A 2 -10.76 -9.11 -3.87
N ARG A 3 -9.86 -9.62 -4.71
CA ARG A 3 -8.46 -9.88 -4.38
C ARG A 3 -7.56 -9.10 -5.33
N GLY A 4 -6.44 -8.57 -4.86
CA GLY A 4 -5.56 -7.78 -5.69
C GLY A 4 -4.19 -7.50 -5.07
N LEU A 5 -3.31 -6.95 -5.89
CA LEU A 5 -1.99 -6.50 -5.47
C LEU A 5 -1.93 -4.97 -5.53
N PHE A 6 -1.50 -4.34 -4.44
CA PHE A 6 -1.23 -2.92 -4.37
C PHE A 6 0.28 -2.70 -4.46
N VAL A 7 0.72 -1.99 -5.51
CA VAL A 7 2.15 -1.78 -5.78
C VAL A 7 2.52 -0.33 -5.46
N GLU A 8 3.43 -0.13 -4.51
CA GLU A 8 3.88 1.20 -4.07
C GLU A 8 5.41 1.30 -4.06
N PRO A 9 6.02 2.00 -5.03
CA PRO A 9 7.47 2.19 -5.09
C PRO A 9 8.04 3.08 -3.99
N PHE A 10 7.21 3.88 -3.31
CA PHE A 10 7.65 4.82 -2.28
C PHE A 10 6.81 4.68 -1.01
N PHE A 11 7.04 3.58 -0.31
CA PHE A 11 6.26 3.25 0.88
C PHE A 11 6.76 4.00 2.11
N GLY A 12 6.33 5.26 2.22
CA GLY A 12 6.57 6.15 3.35
C GLY A 12 5.42 7.16 3.51
N GLY A 13 5.44 7.92 4.60
CA GLY A 13 4.50 9.02 4.83
C GLY A 13 3.03 8.67 4.55
N SER A 14 2.37 9.53 3.78
CA SER A 14 0.95 9.38 3.41
C SER A 14 0.66 8.16 2.53
N HIS A 15 1.60 7.71 1.70
CA HIS A 15 1.43 6.52 0.85
C HIS A 15 1.28 5.26 1.69
N ARG A 16 2.15 5.13 2.71
CA ARG A 16 2.06 4.06 3.70
C ARG A 16 0.74 4.11 4.46
N ALA A 17 0.39 5.28 4.99
CA ALA A 17 -0.85 5.46 5.76
C ALA A 17 -2.10 5.09 4.94
N PHE A 18 -2.13 5.47 3.67
CA PHE A 18 -3.22 5.13 2.76
C PHE A 18 -3.29 3.62 2.50
N ALA A 19 -2.18 2.99 2.11
CA ALA A 19 -2.16 1.57 1.78
C ALA A 19 -2.50 0.67 2.99
N GLU A 20 -1.97 0.98 4.17
CA GLU A 20 -2.32 0.28 5.42
C GLU A 20 -3.79 0.47 5.78
N GLY A 21 -4.33 1.70 5.63
CA GLY A 21 -5.74 1.98 5.86
C GLY A 21 -6.66 1.27 4.87
N LEU A 22 -6.26 1.19 3.60
CA LEU A 22 -7.02 0.49 2.56
C LEU A 22 -7.11 -1.02 2.85
N VAL A 23 -6.02 -1.64 3.30
CA VAL A 23 -6.01 -3.05 3.74
C VAL A 23 -6.88 -3.24 4.98
N ALA A 24 -6.76 -2.34 5.96
CA ALA A 24 -7.48 -2.47 7.23
C ALA A 24 -9.00 -2.25 7.11
N HIS A 25 -9.45 -1.46 6.12
CA HIS A 25 -10.83 -0.97 6.08
C HIS A 25 -11.56 -1.23 4.75
N GLY A 26 -10.88 -1.65 3.69
CA GLY A 26 -11.46 -1.77 2.34
C GLY A 26 -12.38 -2.97 2.13
N GLY A 27 -12.35 -3.99 2.99
CA GLY A 27 -13.13 -5.22 2.78
C GLY A 27 -12.67 -6.04 1.56
N HIS A 28 -11.43 -5.80 1.11
CA HIS A 28 -10.76 -6.50 0.02
C HIS A 28 -9.55 -7.25 0.58
N GLU A 29 -9.14 -8.31 -0.10
CA GLU A 29 -7.87 -8.99 0.20
C GLU A 29 -6.79 -8.39 -0.70
N LEU A 30 -6.03 -7.43 -0.15
CA LEU A 30 -4.95 -6.77 -0.87
C LEU A 30 -3.61 -7.17 -0.28
N GLU A 31 -2.71 -7.65 -1.14
CA GLU A 31 -1.30 -7.82 -0.81
C GLU A 31 -0.53 -6.53 -1.16
N LEU A 32 0.40 -6.12 -0.30
CA LEU A 32 1.22 -4.92 -0.52
C LEU A 32 2.59 -5.33 -1.06
N LEU A 33 2.90 -4.95 -2.31
CA LEU A 33 4.24 -5.03 -2.87
C LEU A 33 4.87 -3.64 -2.82
N THR A 34 5.85 -3.45 -1.93
CA THR A 34 6.35 -2.13 -1.60
C THR A 34 7.87 -2.02 -1.67
N LEU A 35 8.36 -0.82 -1.97
CA LEU A 35 9.76 -0.46 -1.81
C LEU A 35 9.90 0.66 -0.77
N PRO A 36 11.04 0.77 -0.06
CA PRO A 36 11.22 1.80 0.95
C PRO A 36 11.08 3.22 0.40
N GLY A 37 10.28 4.07 1.06
CA GLY A 37 9.98 5.45 0.64
C GLY A 37 11.12 6.47 0.77
N ARG A 38 12.38 6.08 0.57
CA ARG A 38 13.57 6.94 0.73
C ARG A 38 14.21 7.42 -0.58
N GLU A 39 13.88 6.80 -1.71
CA GLU A 39 14.51 7.11 -3.01
C GLU A 39 13.63 8.02 -3.90
N TRP A 40 12.71 8.79 -3.30
CA TRP A 40 11.86 9.72 -4.06
C TRP A 40 12.73 10.85 -4.65
N ARG A 41 12.71 10.99 -5.97
CA ARG A 41 13.37 12.08 -6.71
C ARG A 41 12.41 12.67 -7.73
#